data_AF-A0A287HFZ0-F1
#
_entry.id   AF-A0A287HFZ0-F1
#
_cell.length_a   1.000
_cell.length_b   1.000
_cell.length_c   1.000
_cell.angle_alpha   90.00
_cell.angle_beta   90.00
_cell.angle_gamma   90.00
#
_symmetry.space_group_name_H-M   'P 1'
#
loop_
_entity.id
_entity.type
_entity.pdbx_description
1 polymer ?
#
loop_
_entity_poly.entity_id
_entity_poly.type
_entity_poly.pdbx_seq_one_letter_code
_entity_poly.pdbx_strand_id
1 'polypeptide(L)'
;MGFLDFPFLPVPGDPRRFPGHRQMLRYLEDFVRRFDLLGLVRLETEVVGVRRRGASTWTMSYRSSKLAGAGCDGLEEEVFDAVVICNGHFTKPRLADIPRNCSIYLT
;
A
#
# COMPACT_ATOMS: atom_id res chain seq x y z
N MET A 1 -6.59 -17.35 2.04
CA MET A 1 -5.58 -16.37 1.61
C MET A 1 -5.54 -16.17 0.09
N GLY A 2 -6.03 -17.10 -0.74
CA GLY A 2 -6.21 -16.85 -2.17
C GLY A 2 -7.46 -16.02 -2.49
N PHE A 3 -7.48 -15.39 -3.67
CA PHE A 3 -8.67 -14.77 -4.24
C PHE A 3 -9.56 -15.86 -4.86
N LEU A 4 -10.86 -15.57 -5.04
CA LEU A 4 -11.82 -16.55 -5.57
C LEU A 4 -11.49 -16.97 -7.01
N ASP A 5 -11.04 -16.02 -7.81
CA ASP A 5 -10.69 -16.16 -9.24
C ASP A 5 -9.18 -16.35 -9.47
N PHE A 6 -8.38 -16.27 -8.41
CA PHE A 6 -6.94 -16.52 -8.45
C PHE A 6 -6.54 -17.32 -7.19
N PRO A 7 -6.69 -18.66 -7.21
CA PRO A 7 -6.44 -19.47 -6.03
C PRO A 7 -4.96 -19.49 -5.67
N PHE A 8 -4.66 -19.47 -4.37
CA PHE A 8 -3.30 -19.58 -3.87
C PHE A 8 -2.88 -21.06 -3.79
N LEU A 9 -2.18 -21.52 -4.82
CA LEU A 9 -1.75 -22.90 -4.97
C LEU A 9 -0.35 -23.13 -4.38
N PRO A 10 -0.08 -24.35 -3.84
CA PRO A 10 1.24 -24.69 -3.33
C PRO A 10 2.28 -24.70 -4.45
N VAL A 11 3.48 -24.21 -4.14
CA VAL A 11 4.63 -24.26 -5.05
C VAL A 11 5.20 -25.68 -5.03
N PRO A 12 5.51 -26.29 -6.19
CA PRO A 12 6.18 -27.58 -6.22
C PRO A 12 7.45 -27.58 -5.36
N GLY A 13 7.55 -28.56 -4.44
CA GLY A 13 8.68 -28.67 -3.52
C GLY A 13 8.50 -27.96 -2.16
N ASP A 14 7.39 -27.25 -1.94
CA ASP A 14 7.06 -26.68 -0.63
C ASP A 14 5.62 -27.02 -0.21
N PRO A 15 5.43 -28.03 0.66
CA PRO A 15 4.11 -28.49 1.08
C PRO A 15 3.51 -27.66 2.24
N ARG A 16 4.16 -26.57 2.67
CA ARG A 16 3.72 -25.81 3.85
C ARG A 16 2.36 -25.14 3.60
N ARG A 17 1.45 -25.33 4.57
CA ARG A 17 0.15 -24.64 4.57
C ARG A 17 0.25 -23.16 4.98
N PHE A 18 1.26 -22.81 5.76
CA PHE A 18 1.54 -21.44 6.19
C PHE A 18 2.74 -20.89 5.41
N PRO A 19 2.49 -20.09 4.36
CA PRO A 19 3.56 -19.55 3.53
C PRO A 19 4.36 -18.49 4.31
N GLY A 20 5.64 -18.36 3.97
CA GLY A 20 6.43 -17.19 4.40
C GLY A 20 6.04 -15.93 3.61
N HIS A 21 6.37 -14.74 4.14
CA HIS A 21 6.05 -13.46 3.49
C HIS A 21 6.56 -13.35 2.05
N ARG A 22 7.70 -13.97 1.72
CA ARG A 22 8.25 -14.01 0.35
C ARG A 22 7.36 -14.74 -0.65
N GLN A 23 6.68 -15.81 -0.22
CA GLN A 23 5.75 -16.56 -1.08
C GLN A 23 4.47 -15.77 -1.31
N MET A 24 3.97 -15.11 -0.25
CA MET A 24 2.82 -14.23 -0.36
C MET A 24 3.09 -13.04 -1.29
N LEU A 25 4.29 -12.45 -1.21
CA LEU A 25 4.69 -11.38 -2.14
C LEU A 25 4.67 -11.85 -3.60
N ARG A 26 5.27 -13.01 -3.90
CA ARG A 26 5.26 -13.57 -5.26
C ARG A 26 3.85 -13.81 -5.78
N TYR A 27 2.97 -14.37 -4.94
CA TYR A 27 1.57 -14.57 -5.30
C TYR A 27 0.87 -13.24 -5.67
N LEU A 28 1.13 -12.16 -4.94
CA LEU A 28 0.58 -10.84 -5.27
C LEU A 28 1.19 -10.26 -6.54
N GLU A 29 2.50 -10.41 -6.75
CA GLU A 29 3.15 -10.00 -8.01
C GLU A 29 2.56 -10.73 -9.22
N ASP A 30 2.35 -12.05 -9.11
CA ASP A 30 1.76 -12.86 -10.16
C ASP A 30 0.30 -12.52 -10.41
N PHE A 31 -0.46 -12.19 -9.36
CA PHE A 31 -1.82 -11.66 -9.48
C PHE A 31 -1.83 -10.35 -10.30
N VAL A 32 -1.00 -9.37 -9.92
CA VAL A 32 -0.94 -8.08 -10.61
C VAL A 32 -0.51 -8.24 -12.07
N ARG A 33 0.43 -9.15 -12.37
CA ARG A 33 0.83 -9.48 -13.75
C ARG A 33 -0.31 -10.16 -14.53
N ARG A 34 -1.03 -11.10 -13.92
CA ARG A 34 -2.11 -11.87 -14.56
C ARG A 34 -3.28 -11.01 -15.02
N PHE A 35 -3.57 -9.93 -14.28
CA PHE A 35 -4.66 -8.99 -14.55
C PHE A 35 -4.18 -7.66 -15.15
N ASP A 36 -2.90 -7.57 -15.54
CA ASP A 36 -2.28 -6.40 -16.17
C ASP A 36 -2.48 -5.07 -15.41
N LEU A 37 -2.41 -5.14 -14.08
CA LEU A 37 -2.66 -3.97 -13.22
C LEU A 37 -1.45 -3.02 -13.15
N LEU A 38 -0.26 -3.47 -13.55
CA LEU A 38 0.97 -2.66 -13.46
C LEU A 38 0.89 -1.37 -14.28
N GLY A 39 0.19 -1.37 -15.42
CA GLY A 39 0.00 -0.18 -16.25
C GLY A 39 -0.87 0.90 -15.61
N LEU A 40 -1.68 0.54 -14.61
CA LEU A 40 -2.60 1.46 -13.92
C LEU A 40 -1.98 2.08 -12.66
N VAL A 41 -0.87 1.52 -12.16
CA VAL A 41 -0.26 1.93 -10.89
C VAL A 41 0.89 2.90 -11.14
N ARG A 42 0.79 4.09 -10.54
CA ARG A 42 1.89 5.06 -10.49
C ARG A 42 2.73 4.82 -9.23
N LEU A 43 3.83 4.08 -9.38
CA LEU A 43 4.79 3.87 -8.30
C LEU A 43 5.54 5.17 -7.97
N GLU A 44 6.12 5.22 -6.77
CA GLU A 44 6.88 6.36 -6.25
C GLU A 44 6.07 7.68 -6.23
N THR A 45 4.75 7.54 -6.08
CA THR A 45 3.79 8.64 -6.04
C THR A 45 3.07 8.59 -4.69
N GLU A 46 3.42 9.50 -3.80
CA GLU A 46 2.83 9.60 -2.46
C GLU A 46 1.61 10.51 -2.48
N VAL A 47 0.43 9.99 -2.13
CA VAL A 47 -0.77 10.82 -1.96
C VAL A 47 -0.67 11.58 -0.64
N VAL A 48 -0.66 12.92 -0.70
CA VAL A 48 -0.53 13.80 0.47
C VAL A 48 -1.85 14.42 0.91
N GLY A 49 -2.90 14.35 0.08
CA GLY A 49 -4.19 14.92 0.42
C GLY A 49 -5.30 14.54 -0.54
N VAL A 50 -6.51 14.49 -0.01
CA VAL A 50 -7.75 14.30 -0.78
C VAL A 50 -8.78 15.29 -0.24
N ARG A 51 -9.34 16.14 -1.10
CA ARG A 51 -10.33 17.16 -0.73
C ARG A 51 -11.53 17.09 -1.65
N ARG A 52 -12.74 17.23 -1.09
CA ARG A 52 -13.96 17.31 -1.92
C ARG A 52 -13.99 18.65 -2.64
N ARG A 53 -14.23 18.64 -3.95
CA ARG A 53 -14.37 19.82 -4.79
C ARG A 53 -15.81 19.89 -5.30
N GLY A 54 -16.55 20.90 -4.85
CA GLY A 54 -17.96 21.08 -5.20
C GLY A 54 -18.86 19.95 -4.66
N ALA A 55 -19.88 19.59 -5.46
CA ALA A 55 -20.91 18.63 -5.05
C ALA A 55 -20.54 17.15 -5.28
N SER A 56 -19.75 16.83 -6.31
CA SER A 56 -19.59 15.45 -6.80
C SER A 56 -18.17 15.02 -7.13
N THR A 57 -17.17 15.90 -7.04
CA THR A 57 -15.78 15.57 -7.44
C THR A 57 -14.80 15.67 -6.28
N TRP A 58 -13.65 15.04 -6.44
CA TRP A 58 -12.56 15.02 -5.48
C TRP A 58 -11.27 15.50 -6.13
N THR A 59 -10.56 16.39 -5.46
CA THR A 59 -9.19 16.76 -5.82
C THR A 59 -8.23 15.94 -4.98
N MET A 60 -7.35 15.19 -5.63
CA MET A 60 -6.27 14.43 -4.99
C MET A 60 -4.95 15.14 -5.25
N SER A 61 -4.20 15.41 -4.19
CA SER A 61 -2.86 15.98 -4.25
C SER A 61 -1.82 14.91 -3.94
N TYR A 62 -0.79 14.79 -4.76
CA TYR A 62 0.27 13.80 -4.58
C TYR A 62 1.66 14.37 -4.91
N ARG A 63 2.71 13.72 -4.39
CA ARG A 63 4.11 14.03 -4.67
C ARG A 63 4.76 12.87 -5.41
N SER A 64 5.45 13.17 -6.51
CA SER A 64 6.19 12.19 -7.29
C SER A 64 7.71 12.38 -7.14
N SER A 65 8.43 11.32 -6.78
CA SER A 65 9.90 11.38 -6.64
C SER A 65 10.62 11.62 -7.98
N LYS A 66 9.98 11.22 -9.09
CA LYS A 66 10.53 11.38 -10.45
C LYS A 66 10.67 12.85 -10.87
N LEU A 67 9.84 13.73 -10.31
CA LEU A 67 9.81 15.16 -10.62
C LEU A 67 10.65 16.00 -9.65
N ALA A 68 11.01 15.46 -8.48
CA ALA A 68 11.77 16.16 -7.45
C ALA A 68 13.19 16.58 -7.90
N GLY A 69 13.73 15.99 -8.97
CA GLY A 69 15.00 16.39 -9.56
C GLY A 69 14.97 17.73 -10.32
N ALA A 70 13.79 18.31 -10.56
CA ALA A 70 13.62 19.52 -11.38
C ALA A 70 13.44 20.84 -10.58
N GLY A 71 13.62 20.82 -9.26
CA GLY A 71 13.55 22.03 -8.41
C GLY A 71 12.13 22.53 -8.10
N CYS A 72 11.09 21.77 -8.46
CA CYS A 72 9.73 21.95 -7.97
C CYS A 72 9.48 21.08 -6.73
N ASP A 73 8.58 21.47 -5.82
CA ASP A 73 8.19 20.70 -4.61
C ASP A 73 7.46 19.37 -4.95
N GLY A 74 7.40 19.02 -6.24
CA GLY A 74 6.88 17.78 -6.79
C GLY A 74 5.38 17.56 -6.55
N LEU A 75 4.67 18.58 -6.03
CA LEU A 75 3.26 18.52 -5.68
C LEU A 75 2.38 18.74 -6.90
N GLU A 76 1.57 17.74 -7.24
CA GLU A 76 0.60 17.77 -8.32
C GLU A 76 -0.81 17.55 -7.77
N GLU A 77 -1.83 18.05 -8.48
CA GLU A 77 -3.24 17.82 -8.18
C GLU A 77 -3.97 17.25 -9.39
N GLU A 78 -4.78 16.22 -9.18
CA GLU A 78 -5.68 15.63 -10.18
C GLU A 78 -7.10 15.53 -9.64
N VAL A 79 -8.10 15.57 -10.54
CA VAL A 79 -9.53 15.51 -10.19
C VAL A 79 -10.11 14.15 -10.56
N PHE A 80 -10.86 13.55 -9.64
CA PHE A 80 -11.53 12.27 -9.80
C PHE A 80 -12.99 12.35 -9.38
N ASP A 81 -13.84 11.54 -10.01
CA ASP A 81 -15.24 11.41 -9.62
C ASP A 81 -15.42 10.63 -8.31
N ALA A 82 -14.52 9.68 -8.04
CA ALA A 82 -14.52 8.86 -6.84
C ALA A 82 -13.10 8.54 -6.38
N VAL A 83 -12.95 8.31 -5.07
CA VAL A 83 -11.67 7.93 -4.46
C VAL A 83 -11.89 6.70 -3.57
N VAL A 84 -11.07 5.68 -3.75
CA VAL A 84 -11.06 4.47 -2.91
C VAL A 84 -9.76 4.45 -2.11
N ILE A 85 -9.86 4.33 -0.79
CA ILE A 85 -8.70 4.40 0.11
C ILE A 85 -8.24 2.97 0.47
N CYS A 86 -7.04 2.61 -0.01
CA CYS A 86 -6.40 1.30 0.20
C CYS A 86 -5.01 1.42 0.84
N ASN A 87 -4.80 2.38 1.74
CA ASN A 87 -3.48 2.72 2.30
C ASN A 87 -2.98 1.76 3.41
N GLY A 88 -3.82 0.82 3.84
CA GLY A 88 -3.53 -0.07 4.96
C GLY A 88 -3.57 0.64 6.33
N HIS A 89 -3.62 -0.15 7.40
CA HIS A 89 -3.78 0.35 8.78
C HIS A 89 -2.76 -0.23 9.79
N PHE A 90 -1.80 -1.05 9.34
CA PHE A 90 -0.79 -1.69 10.20
C PHE A 90 0.58 -1.00 10.16
N THR A 91 0.68 0.22 9.62
CA THR A 91 1.95 0.95 9.48
C THR A 91 2.24 1.87 10.67
N LYS A 92 1.20 2.48 11.27
CA LYS A 92 1.36 3.36 12.44
C LYS A 92 1.18 2.55 13.72
N PRO A 93 2.23 2.34 14.53
CA PRO A 93 2.11 1.54 15.75
C PRO A 93 1.27 2.27 16.80
N ARG A 94 0.45 1.51 17.53
CA ARG A 94 -0.20 1.97 18.76
C ARG A 94 0.66 1.54 19.93
N LEU A 95 1.51 2.44 20.40
CA LEU A 95 2.39 2.19 21.54
C LEU A 95 1.59 2.26 22.84
N ALA A 96 1.85 1.32 23.74
CA ALA A 96 1.34 1.40 25.10
C ALA A 96 2.08 2.51 25.85
N ASP A 97 1.36 3.23 26.71
CA ASP A 97 1.99 4.14 27.67
C ASP A 97 2.50 3.31 28.85
N ILE A 98 3.83 3.18 28.97
CA ILE A 98 4.49 2.37 29.98
C ILE A 98 5.03 3.31 31.07
N PRO A 99 4.50 3.24 32.31
CA PRO A 99 5.01 4.05 33.42
C PRO A 99 6.50 3.77 33.65
N ARG A 100 7.30 4.82 33.87
CA ARG A 100 8.78 4.74 34.01
C ARG A 100 9.29 3.76 35.09
N ASN A 101 8.45 3.37 36.04
CA ASN A 101 8.81 2.41 37.11
C ASN A 101 8.54 0.93 36.76
N CYS A 102 8.06 0.62 35.55
CA CYS A 102 8.01 -0.76 35.07
C CYS A 102 9.35 -1.12 34.42
N SER A 103 10.28 -1.68 35.21
CA SER A 103 11.40 -2.45 34.67
C SER A 103 10.86 -3.70 33.99
N ILE A 104 10.60 -3.61 32.69
CA ILE A 104 10.54 -4.79 31.84
C ILE A 104 11.98 -5.24 31.64
N TYR A 105 12.41 -6.18 32.49
CA TYR A 105 13.64 -6.95 32.25
C TYR A 105 13.43 -7.73 30.94
N LEU A 106 13.97 -7.20 29.84
CA LEU A 106 14.14 -7.94 28.60
C LEU A 106 15.47 -8.68 28.70
N THR A 107 15.40 -9.97 29.00
CA THR A 107 16.52 -10.92 28.85
C THR A 107 16.67 -11.31 27.39
#